data_AF-A0A9X2EQ67-F1
#
_entry.id   AF-A0A9X2EQ67-F1
#
_cell.length_a   1.000
_cell.length_b   1.000
_cell.length_c   1.000
_cell.angle_alpha   90.00
_cell.angle_beta   90.00
_cell.angle_gamma   90.00
#
_symmetry.space_group_name_H-M   'P 1'
#
loop_
_entity.id
_entity.type
_entity.pdbx_description
1 polymer ?
#
loop_
_entity_poly.entity_id
_entity_poly.type
_entity_poly.pdbx_seq_one_letter_code
_entity_poly.pdbx_strand_id
1 'polypeptide(L)' 'MASAHAISTLNHSQPALQPAHVQQLRELQYLNLARQHILEWPDSPVKNAALSALCGEEGAVLDGLTYAAERMAARQSTEH' A
#
# COMPACT_ATOMS: atom_id res chain seq x y z
N MET A 1 9.22 0.50 -45.09
CA MET A 1 9.79 -0.14 -43.88
C MET A 1 9.31 0.63 -42.67
N ALA A 2 8.15 0.24 -42.14
CA ALA A 2 7.51 0.89 -40.99
C ALA A 2 7.51 -0.13 -39.86
N SER A 3 8.37 0.03 -38.85
CA SER A 3 8.31 -0.68 -37.55
C SER A 3 9.47 -0.23 -36.64
N ALA A 4 9.59 1.07 -36.37
CA ALA A 4 10.44 1.57 -35.27
C ALA A 4 9.65 2.39 -34.24
N HIS A 5 8.33 2.60 -34.45
CA HIS A 5 7.49 3.41 -33.57
C HIS A 5 6.76 2.63 -32.46
N ALA A 6 6.98 1.32 -32.34
CA ALA A 6 6.26 0.51 -31.36
C ALA A 6 6.90 0.49 -29.94
N ILE A 7 8.02 1.19 -29.72
CA ILE A 7 8.73 1.21 -28.42
C ILE A 7 8.67 2.61 -27.76
N SER A 8 7.53 3.31 -27.86
CA SER A 8 7.36 4.58 -27.15
C SER A 8 5.92 4.81 -26.67
N THR A 9 5.23 3.76 -26.27
CA THR A 9 4.03 3.85 -25.46
C THR A 9 4.29 3.18 -24.12
N LEU A 10 5.32 3.67 -23.41
CA LEU A 10 5.28 3.63 -21.95
C LEU A 10 4.02 4.40 -21.56
N ASN A 11 3.02 3.66 -21.14
CA ASN A 11 1.72 4.15 -20.75
C ASN A 11 1.90 5.08 -19.52
N HIS A 12 2.14 6.38 -19.76
CA HIS A 12 2.28 7.43 -18.74
C HIS A 12 0.95 7.73 -18.03
N SER A 13 -0.09 6.95 -18.31
CA SER A 13 -1.46 7.13 -17.80
C SER A 13 -1.67 6.48 -16.43
N GLN A 14 -0.64 5.90 -15.80
CA GLN A 14 -0.76 5.53 -14.39
C GLN A 14 -0.68 6.81 -13.56
N PRO A 15 -1.76 7.20 -12.84
CA PRO A 15 -1.69 8.34 -11.96
C PRO A 15 -0.56 8.11 -10.97
N ALA A 16 0.42 9.02 -10.95
CA ALA A 16 1.52 8.94 -10.01
C ALA A 16 0.93 8.86 -8.59
N LEU A 17 1.38 7.87 -7.80
CA LEU A 17 0.97 7.75 -6.41
C LEU A 17 1.27 9.07 -5.70
N GLN A 18 0.25 9.63 -5.04
CA GLN A 18 0.44 10.85 -4.27
C GLN A 18 1.46 10.59 -3.16
N PRO A 19 2.25 11.59 -2.75
CA PRO A 19 3.25 11.44 -1.69
C PRO A 19 2.69 10.84 -0.38
N ALA A 20 1.43 11.15 -0.06
CA ALA A 20 0.72 10.56 1.09
C ALA A 20 0.56 9.03 0.97
N HIS A 21 0.21 8.52 -0.22
CA HIS A 21 0.08 7.07 -0.44
C HIS A 21 1.43 6.36 -0.37
N VAL A 22 2.50 6.99 -0.87
CA VAL A 22 3.87 6.46 -0.75
C VAL A 22 4.29 6.38 0.72
N GLN A 23 3.90 7.37 1.53
CA GLN A 23 4.14 7.38 2.96
C GLN A 23 3.38 6.25 3.68
N GLN A 24 2.10 6.04 3.37
CA GLN A 24 1.30 4.93 3.91
C GLN A 24 1.88 3.56 3.53
N LEU A 25 2.38 3.39 2.30
CA LEU A 25 3.06 2.15 1.90
C LEU A 25 4.35 1.90 2.70
N ARG A 26 5.09 2.96 3.03
CA ARG A 26 6.28 2.86 3.90
C ARG A 26 5.90 2.50 5.33
N GLU A 27 4.80 3.03 5.84
CA GLU A 27 4.25 2.65 7.15
C GLU A 27 3.92 1.16 7.21
N LEU A 28 3.28 0.61 6.18
CA LEU A 28 3.04 -0.85 6.10
C LEU A 28 4.34 -1.68 6.12
N GLN A 29 5.41 -1.20 5.48
CA GLN A 29 6.71 -1.89 5.54
C GLN A 29 7.27 -1.92 6.96
N TYR A 30 7.17 -0.81 7.70
CA TYR A 30 7.60 -0.76 9.09
C TYR A 30 6.74 -1.65 10.00
N LEU A 31 5.42 -1.66 9.79
CA LEU A 31 4.52 -2.54 10.54
C LEU A 31 4.83 -4.02 10.27
N ASN A 32 5.15 -4.39 9.02
CA ASN A 32 5.57 -5.75 8.69
C ASN A 32 6.88 -6.14 9.39
N LEU A 33 7.88 -5.24 9.41
CA LEU A 33 9.12 -5.49 10.14
C LEU A 33 8.87 -5.64 11.65
N ALA A 34 8.02 -4.79 12.23
CA ALA A 34 7.64 -4.89 13.64
C ALA A 34 6.95 -6.24 13.93
N ARG A 35 6.07 -6.72 13.03
CA ARG A 35 5.44 -8.05 13.13
C ARG A 35 6.48 -9.15 13.23
N GLN A 36 7.47 -9.13 12.35
CA GLN A 36 8.55 -10.14 12.32
C GLN A 36 9.30 -10.16 13.64
N HIS A 37 9.65 -9.00 14.19
CA HIS A 37 10.32 -8.92 15.50
C HIS A 37 9.45 -9.40 16.66
N ILE A 38 8.15 -9.11 16.66
CA ILE A 38 7.24 -9.58 17.72
C ILE A 38 7.07 -11.12 17.64
N LEU A 39 7.12 -11.71 16.44
CA LEU A 39 7.01 -13.16 16.28
C LEU A 39 8.17 -13.92 16.91
N GLU A 40 9.35 -13.30 17.01
CA GLU A 40 10.54 -13.86 17.69
C GLU A 40 10.40 -13.87 19.23
N TRP A 41 9.43 -13.16 19.80
CA TRP A 41 9.21 -13.13 21.24
C TRP A 41 8.70 -14.48 21.75
N PRO A 42 8.99 -14.83 23.01
CA PRO A 42 8.40 -16.01 23.64
C PRO A 42 6.88 -15.88 23.74
N ASP A 43 6.20 -17.02 23.65
CA ASP A 43 4.75 -17.06 23.72
C ASP A 43 4.26 -16.55 25.08
N SER A 44 3.52 -15.45 25.03
CA SER A 44 3.06 -14.73 26.20
C SER A 44 1.81 -13.92 25.85
N PRO A 45 0.98 -13.58 26.86
CA PRO A 45 -0.13 -12.65 26.66
C PRO A 45 0.32 -11.30 26.09
N VAL A 46 1.55 -10.87 26.41
CA VAL A 46 2.16 -9.63 25.89
C VAL A 46 2.42 -9.71 24.39
N LYS A 47 2.96 -10.83 23.89
CA LYS A 47 3.15 -11.07 22.45
C LYS A 47 1.81 -10.98 21.71
N ASN A 48 0.76 -11.62 22.25
CA ASN A 48 -0.57 -11.60 21.64
C ASN A 48 -1.18 -10.19 21.65
N ALA A 49 -1.03 -9.44 22.74
CA ALA A 49 -1.49 -8.06 22.82
C ALA A 49 -0.76 -7.15 21.82
N ALA A 50 0.56 -7.30 21.67
CA ALA A 50 1.36 -6.56 20.71
C ALA A 50 0.97 -6.87 19.26
N LEU A 51 0.79 -8.16 18.90
CA LEU A 51 0.30 -8.55 17.57
C LEU A 51 -1.11 -8.04 17.29
N SER A 52 -2.00 -8.05 18.28
CA SER A 52 -3.36 -7.52 18.16
C SER A 52 -3.36 -6.01 17.89
N ALA A 53 -2.57 -5.25 18.66
CA ALA A 53 -2.40 -3.82 18.44
C ALA A 53 -1.84 -3.53 17.04
N LEU A 54 -0.81 -4.29 16.61
CA LEU A 54 -0.22 -4.15 15.29
C LEU A 54 -1.22 -4.42 14.16
N CYS A 55 -2.08 -5.43 14.29
CA CYS A 55 -3.16 -5.68 13.33
C CYS A 55 -4.13 -4.49 13.22
N GLY A 56 -4.40 -3.79 14.33
CA GLY A 56 -5.23 -2.58 14.33
C GLY A 56 -4.61 -1.44 13.51
N GLU A 57 -3.32 -1.18 13.72
CA GLU A 57 -2.56 -0.16 12.97
C GLU A 57 -2.47 -0.50 11.46
N GLU A 58 -2.18 -1.76 11.12
CA GLU A 58 -2.17 -2.23 9.73
C GLU A 58 -3.53 -2.03 9.05
N GLY A 59 -4.62 -2.34 9.75
CA GLY A 59 -5.98 -2.12 9.26
C GLY A 59 -6.24 -0.65 8.94
N ALA A 60 -5.89 0.26 9.85
CA ALA A 60 -6.08 1.70 9.65
C ALA A 60 -5.32 2.25 8.43
N VAL A 61 -4.08 1.79 8.22
CA VAL A 61 -3.28 2.19 7.04
C VAL A 61 -3.86 1.61 5.75
N LEU A 62 -4.29 0.35 5.76
CA LEU A 62 -4.91 -0.30 4.60
C LEU A 62 -6.25 0.33 4.21
N ASP A 63 -7.08 0.73 5.18
CA ASP A 63 -8.34 1.42 4.91
C ASP A 63 -8.09 2.75 4.18
N GLY A 64 -7.09 3.52 4.62
CA GLY A 64 -6.68 4.76 3.96
C GLY A 64 -6.19 4.55 2.53
N LEU A 65 -5.39 3.51 2.29
CA LEU A 65 -4.92 3.15 0.94
C LEU A 65 -6.05 2.64 0.05
N THR A 66 -6.98 1.87 0.60
CA THR A 66 -8.14 1.33 -0.12
C THR A 66 -9.05 2.47 -0.58
N TYR A 67 -9.39 3.39 0.33
CA TYR A 67 -10.16 4.59 0.01
C TYR A 67 -9.50 5.42 -1.10
N ALA A 68 -8.18 5.61 -1.01
CA ALA A 68 -7.43 6.32 -2.04
C ALA A 68 -7.50 5.62 -3.41
N ALA A 69 -7.36 4.29 -3.43
CA ALA A 69 -7.43 3.49 -4.64
C ALA A 69 -8.83 3.56 -5.29
N GLU A 70 -9.89 3.42 -4.49
CA GLU A 70 -11.28 3.55 -4.94
C GLU A 70 -11.53 4.92 -5.57
N ARG A 71 -11.02 5.99 -4.94
CA ARG A 71 -11.19 7.35 -5.46
C ARG A 71 -10.45 7.58 -6.78
N MET A 72 -9.27 6.98 -6.95
CA MET A 72 -8.54 7.03 -8.22
C MET A 72 -9.30 6.28 -9.33
N ALA A 73 -9.82 5.09 -9.02
CA ALA A 73 -10.63 4.30 -9.96
C ALA A 73 -11.91 5.03 -10.38
N ALA A 74 -12.61 5.66 -9.43
CA ALA A 74 -13.83 6.43 -9.72
C ALA A 74 -13.58 7.63 -10.66
N ARG A 75 -12.42 8.31 -10.53
CA ARG A 75 -12.03 9.42 -11.41
C ARG A 75 -11.75 8.96 -12.84
N GLN A 76 -11.14 7.79 -13.00
CA GLN A 76 -10.87 7.21 -14.32
C GLN A 76 -12.16 6.87 -15.07
N SER A 77 -13.21 6.43 -14.36
CA SER A 77 -14.52 6.11 -14.95
C SER A 77 -15.32 7.33 -15.41
N THR A 78 -14.99 8.53 -14.93
CA THR A 78 -15.68 9.79 -15.30
C THR A 78 -14.99 10.54 -16.45
N GLU A 79 -13.82 10.08 -16.89
CA GLU A 79 -13.05 10.65 -18.00
C GLU A 79 -13.18 9.82 -19.31
N HIS A 80 -14.18 8.93 -19.37
CA HIS A 80 -14.60 8.17 -20.56
C HIS A 80 -16.05 8.50 -20.92
#